data_AF-A0A7V3STB8-F1
#
_entry.id   AF-A0A7V3STB8-F1
#
_cell.length_a   1.000
_cell.length_b   1.000
_cell.length_c   1.000
_cell.angle_alpha   90.00
_cell.angle_beta   90.00
_cell.angle_gamma   90.00
#
_symmetry.space_group_name_H-M   'P 1'
#
loop_
_entity.id
_entity.type
_entity.pdbx_description
1 polymer ?
#
loop_
_entity_poly.entity_id
_entity_poly.type
_entity_poly.pdbx_seq_one_letter_code
_entity_poly.pdbx_strand_id
1 'polypeptide(L)'
;MPEDLPLEIRRYDKEYFGFIREGLPQLDERGVDIEKVIENLEKSYLLQALDRAKGVKTEAAKLLNLSFRSFRHRLHKYGIR
;
A
#
# COMPACT_ATOMS: atom_id res chain seq x y z
N MET A 1 19.72 -12.40 -23.84
CA MET A 1 20.68 -11.48 -23.18
C MET A 1 19.87 -10.49 -22.35
N PRO A 2 20.41 -9.90 -21.26
CA PRO A 2 19.71 -8.91 -20.41
C PRO A 2 19.39 -7.56 -21.09
N GLU A 3 19.41 -7.50 -22.42
CA GLU A 3 19.40 -6.27 -23.22
C GLU A 3 18.02 -5.93 -23.80
N ASP A 4 17.04 -6.85 -23.70
CA ASP A 4 15.67 -6.67 -24.23
C ASP A 4 14.67 -6.08 -23.21
N LEU A 5 15.15 -5.61 -22.06
CA LEU A 5 14.26 -4.99 -21.06
C LEU A 5 13.88 -3.56 -21.51
N PRO A 6 12.59 -3.23 -21.62
CA PRO A 6 12.12 -1.90 -21.98
C PRO A 6 12.74 -0.80 -21.10
N LEU A 7 13.07 0.35 -21.70
CA LEU A 7 13.71 1.48 -21.02
C LEU A 7 12.89 2.00 -19.83
N GLU A 8 11.58 1.76 -19.85
CA GLU A 8 10.61 2.04 -18.80
C GLU A 8 10.94 1.28 -17.50
N ILE A 9 11.39 0.03 -17.60
CA ILE A 9 11.79 -0.78 -16.44
C ILE A 9 13.07 -0.21 -15.81
N ARG A 10 14.04 0.19 -16.65
CA ARG A 10 15.31 0.77 -16.19
C ARG A 10 15.16 2.10 -15.43
N ARG A 11 14.14 2.90 -15.74
CA ARG A 11 13.87 4.18 -15.04
C ARG A 11 12.99 4.02 -13.80
N TYR A 12 12.06 3.07 -13.81
CA TYR A 12 11.14 2.81 -12.69
C TYR A 12 11.89 2.35 -11.41
N ASP A 13 12.99 1.63 -11.57
CA ASP A 13 13.72 0.95 -10.48
C ASP A 13 14.51 1.84 -9.51
N LYS A 14 14.86 3.08 -9.85
CA LYS A 14 15.71 3.89 -8.94
C LYS A 14 14.92 4.84 -8.06
N GLU A 15 13.92 5.50 -8.61
CA GLU A 15 13.20 6.58 -7.93
C GLU A 15 12.00 6.04 -7.14
N TYR A 16 11.26 5.10 -7.74
CA TYR A 16 10.08 4.48 -7.12
C TYR A 16 10.45 3.42 -6.08
N PHE A 17 11.36 2.50 -6.44
CA PHE A 17 11.81 1.46 -5.52
C PHE A 17 12.60 2.02 -4.33
N GLY A 18 13.36 3.10 -4.50
CA GLY A 18 14.05 3.78 -3.40
C GLY A 18 13.10 4.33 -2.34
N PHE A 19 11.94 4.86 -2.75
CA PHE A 19 10.90 5.36 -1.86
C PHE A 19 10.14 4.23 -1.13
N ILE A 20 10.00 3.08 -1.77
CA ILE A 20 9.18 1.95 -1.31
C ILE A 20 9.96 0.97 -0.40
N ARG A 21 11.30 0.95 -0.50
CA ARG A 21 12.17 -0.14 0.01
C ARG A 21 12.17 -0.36 1.53
N GLU A 22 11.85 0.63 2.35
CA GLU A 22 11.92 0.47 3.81
C GLU A 22 10.73 -0.29 4.42
N GLY A 23 9.63 -0.47 3.68
CA GLY A 23 8.39 -1.05 4.23
C GLY A 23 7.80 -2.25 3.49
N LEU A 24 8.33 -2.62 2.31
CA LEU A 24 7.84 -3.75 1.54
C LEU A 24 8.80 -4.94 1.58
N PRO A 25 8.28 -6.19 1.56
CA PRO A 25 9.13 -7.35 1.44
C PRO A 25 9.90 -7.33 0.12
N GLN A 26 11.16 -7.76 0.18
CA GLN A 26 11.99 -7.92 -0.99
C GLN A 26 11.45 -9.04 -1.88
N LEU A 27 11.40 -8.79 -3.18
CA LEU A 27 11.20 -9.84 -4.17
C LEU A 27 12.48 -10.68 -4.25
N ASP A 28 12.44 -11.90 -3.70
CA ASP A 28 13.53 -12.87 -3.75
C ASP A 28 13.29 -13.94 -4.84
N GLU A 29 14.21 -14.90 -4.95
CA GLU A 29 14.12 -16.00 -5.93
C GLU A 29 12.88 -16.89 -5.76
N ARG A 30 12.23 -16.85 -4.59
CA ARG A 30 10.99 -17.59 -4.30
C ARG A 30 9.73 -16.77 -4.64
N GLY A 31 9.90 -15.51 -5.02
CA GLY A 31 8.81 -14.59 -5.33
C GLY A 31 8.27 -13.86 -4.09
N VAL A 32 7.15 -13.17 -4.26
CA VAL A 32 6.45 -12.46 -3.18
C VAL A 32 4.95 -12.66 -3.32
N ASP A 33 4.26 -12.82 -2.18
CA ASP A 33 2.80 -12.79 -2.15
C ASP A 33 2.31 -11.34 -2.24
N ILE A 34 2.02 -10.90 -3.47
CA ILE A 34 1.61 -9.52 -3.73
C ILE A 34 0.27 -9.18 -3.09
N GLU A 35 -0.65 -10.15 -2.97
CA GLU A 35 -1.93 -9.93 -2.30
C GLU A 35 -1.68 -9.60 -0.84
N LYS A 36 -0.83 -10.38 -0.17
CA LYS A 36 -0.47 -10.15 1.24
C LYS A 36 0.20 -8.80 1.45
N VAL A 37 1.07 -8.40 0.53
CA VAL A 37 1.74 -7.09 0.56
C VAL A 37 0.72 -5.96 0.50
N ILE A 38 -0.21 -6.02 -0.47
CA ILE A 38 -1.26 -5.01 -0.63
C ILE A 38 -2.14 -4.97 0.62
N GLU A 39 -2.52 -6.11 1.18
CA GLU A 39 -3.35 -6.14 2.39
C GLU A 39 -2.67 -5.48 3.58
N ASN A 40 -1.38 -5.76 3.80
CA ASN A 40 -0.62 -5.16 4.90
C ASN A 40 -0.46 -3.65 4.71
N LEU A 41 -0.20 -3.21 3.46
CA LEU A 41 -0.10 -1.80 3.11
C LEU A 41 -1.43 -1.08 3.36
N GLU A 42 -2.55 -1.63 2.88
CA GLU A 42 -3.88 -1.08 3.12
C GLU A 42 -4.20 -0.98 4.62
N LYS A 43 -3.96 -2.05 5.39
CA LYS A 43 -4.18 -2.04 6.86
C LYS A 43 -3.37 -0.94 7.54
N SER A 44 -2.10 -0.80 7.19
CA SER A 44 -1.21 0.22 7.76
C SER A 44 -1.76 1.63 7.51
N TYR A 45 -2.15 1.94 6.26
CA TYR A 45 -2.70 3.25 5.93
C TYR A 45 -4.06 3.51 6.59
N LEU A 46 -4.93 2.51 6.69
CA LEU A 46 -6.21 2.64 7.39
C LEU A 46 -6.02 3.02 8.86
N LEU A 47 -5.11 2.32 9.56
CA LEU A 47 -4.81 2.58 10.97
C LEU A 47 -4.16 3.95 11.16
N GLN A 48 -3.17 4.30 10.32
CA GLN A 48 -2.53 5.60 10.37
C GLN A 48 -3.50 6.76 10.08
N ALA A 49 -4.43 6.58 9.14
CA ALA A 49 -5.45 7.57 8.84
C ALA A 49 -6.42 7.74 10.00
N LEU A 50 -6.82 6.64 10.65
CA LEU A 50 -7.63 6.69 11.87
C LEU A 50 -6.91 7.44 12.99
N ASP A 51 -5.64 7.14 13.23
CA ASP A 51 -4.83 7.80 14.24
C ASP A 51 -4.73 9.32 13.99
N ARG A 52 -4.34 9.72 12.77
CA ARG A 52 -4.28 11.13 12.36
C ARG A 52 -5.63 11.85 12.44
N ALA A 53 -6.71 11.14 12.16
CA ALA A 53 -8.08 11.66 12.26
C ALA A 53 -8.67 11.55 13.66
N LYS A 54 -7.91 11.12 14.68
CA LYS A 54 -8.37 10.90 16.05
C LYS A 54 -9.62 10.00 16.14
N GLY A 55 -9.65 8.97 15.30
CA GLY A 55 -10.74 8.00 15.19
C GLY A 55 -11.93 8.44 14.34
N VAL A 56 -11.94 9.67 13.80
CA VAL A 56 -13.04 10.17 12.96
C VAL A 56 -12.96 9.52 11.58
N LYS A 57 -13.76 8.46 11.37
CA LYS A 57 -13.75 7.61 10.17
C LYS A 57 -13.99 8.39 8.86
N THR A 58 -14.79 9.47 8.89
CA THR A 58 -15.02 10.30 7.71
C THR A 58 -13.79 11.11 7.30
N GLU A 59 -13.06 11.67 8.27
CA GLU A 59 -11.83 12.40 8.00
C GLU A 59 -10.69 11.45 7.63
N ALA A 60 -10.61 10.28 8.28
CA ALA A 60 -9.66 9.24 7.90
C ALA A 60 -9.86 8.78 6.43
N ALA A 61 -11.11 8.61 5.99
CA ALA A 61 -11.41 8.29 4.60
C ALA A 61 -10.93 9.38 3.63
N LYS A 62 -11.11 10.66 3.97
CA LYS A 62 -10.61 11.79 3.17
C LYS A 62 -9.09 11.81 3.06
N LEU A 63 -8.36 11.54 4.15
CA LEU A 63 -6.89 11.47 4.14
C LEU A 63 -6.35 10.42 3.16
N LEU A 64 -7.12 9.35 2.91
CA LEU A 64 -6.77 8.31 1.96
C LEU A 64 -7.41 8.51 0.57
N ASN A 65 -8.09 9.64 0.32
CA ASN A 65 -8.86 9.90 -0.90
C ASN A 65 -9.89 8.80 -1.22
N LEU A 66 -10.50 8.23 -0.18
CA LEU A 66 -11.52 7.20 -0.30
C LEU A 66 -12.91 7.75 -0.02
N SER A 67 -13.91 7.22 -0.72
CA SER A 67 -15.29 7.39 -0.28
C SER A 67 -15.50 6.72 1.08
N PHE A 68 -16.36 7.31 1.92
CA PHE A 68 -16.67 6.76 3.24
C PHE A 68 -17.14 5.30 3.19
N ARG A 69 -17.92 4.94 2.16
CA ARG A 69 -18.35 3.56 1.91
C ARG A 69 -17.16 2.63 1.71
N SER A 70 -16.25 2.99 0.81
CA SER A 70 -15.07 2.18 0.48
C SER A 70 -14.15 2.01 1.69
N PHE A 71 -13.96 3.07 2.47
CA PHE A 71 -13.19 3.04 3.71
C PHE A 71 -13.78 2.06 4.74
N ARG A 72 -15.08 2.16 5.03
CA ARG A 72 -15.75 1.24 5.98
C ARG A 72 -15.70 -0.21 5.53
N HIS A 73 -15.84 -0.50 4.23
CA HIS A 73 -15.73 -1.87 3.73
C HIS A 73 -14.34 -2.45 4.00
N ARG A 74 -13.26 -1.65 3.81
CA ARG A 74 -11.91 -2.11 4.14
C ARG A 74 -11.71 -2.31 5.64
N LEU A 75 -12.22 -1.43 6.49
CA LEU A 75 -12.19 -1.64 7.94
C LEU A 75 -12.87 -2.95 8.34
N HIS A 76 -14.05 -3.23 7.76
CA HIS A 76 -14.77 -4.47 7.99
C HIS A 76 -14.00 -5.70 7.48
N LYS A 77 -13.45 -5.65 6.26
CA LYS A 77 -12.61 -6.71 5.68
C LYS A 77 -11.49 -7.12 6.64
N TYR A 78 -10.91 -6.14 7.35
CA TYR A 78 -9.77 -6.35 8.23
C TYR A 78 -10.12 -6.43 9.73
N GLY A 79 -11.40 -6.41 10.08
CA GLY A 79 -11.85 -6.52 11.48
C GLY A 79 -11.51 -5.30 12.36
N ILE A 80 -11.22 -4.14 11.77
CA ILE A 80 -10.88 -2.91 12.48
C ILE A 80 -12.18 -2.18 12.87
N ARG A 81 -12.38 -1.89 14.16
CA ARG A 81 -13.62 -1.28 14.71
C ARG A 81 -13.45 0.21 15.00
#